data_AF-A0A063BJY0-F1
#
_entry.id   AF-A0A063BJY0-F1
#
_cell.length_a   1.000
_cell.length_b   1.000
_cell.length_c   1.000
_cell.angle_alpha   90.00
_cell.angle_beta   90.00
_cell.angle_gamma   90.00
#
_symmetry.space_group_name_H-M   'P 1'
#
loop_
_entity.id
_entity.type
_entity.pdbx_description
1 polymer ?
#
loop_
_entity_poly.entity_id
_entity_poly.type
_entity_poly.pdbx_seq_one_letter_code
_entity_poly.pdbx_strand_id
1 'polypeptide(L)'
;MDGVIFKQTGQYAMCCVENLSDEMKTALRDNLTRICHGADLASRNMVIFKYKATLKSFWDRYSTKDLNTRTGMLGELLAHVIILKKLDNFDVVSPFFNMEEKHIRKGFDLVLYR
;
A
#
# COMPACT_ATOMS: atom_id res chain seq x y z
N MET A 1 2.89 -10.04 12.69
CA MET A 1 3.23 -8.61 12.53
C MET A 1 3.29 -7.91 13.86
N ASP A 2 4.49 -7.92 14.41
CA ASP A 2 4.88 -7.21 15.63
C ASP A 2 4.83 -5.70 15.41
N GLY A 3 4.55 -4.93 16.47
CA GLY A 3 4.44 -3.48 16.42
C GLY A 3 3.15 -2.95 15.79
N VAL A 4 2.18 -3.83 15.51
CA VAL A 4 0.87 -3.48 14.95
C VAL A 4 -0.24 -3.99 15.86
N ILE A 5 -0.97 -3.07 16.48
CA ILE A 5 -2.17 -3.37 17.26
C ILE A 5 -3.35 -3.46 16.30
N PHE A 6 -4.00 -4.62 16.24
CA PHE A 6 -5.23 -4.82 15.48
C PHE A 6 -6.37 -5.16 16.45
N LYS A 7 -7.45 -4.37 16.43
CA LYS A 7 -8.64 -4.57 17.26
C LYS A 7 -9.88 -4.54 16.39
N GLN A 8 -10.62 -5.64 16.36
CA GLN A 8 -11.93 -5.69 15.72
C GLN A 8 -13.03 -5.47 16.75
N THR A 9 -13.99 -4.61 16.45
CA THR A 9 -15.14 -4.32 17.32
C THR A 9 -16.39 -4.20 16.45
N GLY A 10 -17.28 -5.19 16.55
CA GLY A 10 -18.47 -5.28 15.71
C GLY A 10 -18.11 -5.28 14.22
N GLN A 11 -18.55 -4.25 13.50
CA GLN A 11 -18.39 -4.12 12.05
C GLN A 11 -17.16 -3.31 11.62
N TYR A 12 -16.35 -2.82 12.56
CA TYR A 12 -15.13 -2.09 12.23
C TYR A 12 -13.89 -2.75 12.83
N ALA A 13 -12.75 -2.50 12.21
CA ALA A 13 -11.46 -2.84 12.74
C ALA A 13 -10.60 -1.58 12.84
N MET A 14 -9.91 -1.44 13.97
CA MET A 14 -8.91 -0.41 14.20
C MET A 14 -7.53 -1.05 14.13
N CYS A 15 -6.66 -0.46 13.32
CA CYS A 15 -5.27 -0.85 13.24
C CYS A 15 -4.37 0.33 13.62
N CYS A 16 -3.46 0.13 14.57
CA CYS A 16 -2.48 1.11 14.98
C CYS A 16 -1.07 0.55 14.76
N VAL A 17 -0.25 1.24 13.98
CA VAL A 17 1.16 0.91 13.78
C VAL A 17 1.96 1.70 14.80
N GLU A 18 2.48 1.03 15.83
CA GLU A 18 3.29 1.65 16.88
C GLU A 18 4.78 1.62 16.52
N ASN A 19 5.20 0.61 15.77
CA ASN A 19 6.58 0.46 15.32
C ASN A 19 6.66 -0.23 13.95
N LEU A 20 7.60 0.20 13.12
CA LEU A 20 7.94 -0.45 11.87
C LEU A 20 8.89 -1.62 12.14
N SER A 21 8.33 -2.77 12.49
CA SER A 21 9.07 -4.03 12.68
C SER A 21 9.74 -4.52 11.39
N ASP A 22 10.73 -5.40 11.50
CA ASP A 22 11.39 -5.97 10.33
C ASP A 22 10.46 -6.85 9.50
N GLU A 23 9.48 -7.49 10.12
CA GLU A 23 8.38 -8.19 9.44
C GLU A 23 7.58 -7.22 8.56
N MET A 24 7.23 -6.04 9.10
CA MET A 24 6.49 -5.02 8.37
C MET A 24 7.31 -4.41 7.23
N LYS A 25 8.60 -4.13 7.45
CA LYS A 25 9.50 -3.66 6.39
C LYS A 25 9.63 -4.69 5.26
N THR A 26 9.68 -5.97 5.60
CA THR A 26 9.73 -7.06 4.63
C THR A 26 8.41 -7.13 3.86
N ALA A 27 7.27 -7.08 4.55
CA ALA A 27 5.95 -7.04 3.92
C ALA A 27 5.78 -5.84 2.97
N LEU A 28 6.26 -4.65 3.36
CA LEU A 28 6.31 -3.48 2.49
C LEU A 28 7.12 -3.75 1.23
N ARG A 29 8.34 -4.29 1.36
CA ARG A 29 9.21 -4.57 0.20
C ARG A 29 8.60 -5.58 -0.76
N ASP A 30 8.05 -6.66 -0.22
CA ASP A 30 7.49 -7.76 -1.02
C ASP A 30 6.23 -7.34 -1.76
N ASN A 31 5.44 -6.42 -1.17
CA ASN A 31 4.15 -6.01 -1.72
C ASN A 31 4.20 -4.66 -2.45
N LEU A 32 5.29 -3.89 -2.39
CA LEU A 32 5.34 -2.53 -2.94
C LEU A 32 4.93 -2.48 -4.42
N THR A 33 5.52 -3.35 -5.26
CA THR A 33 5.16 -3.42 -6.69
C THR A 33 3.69 -3.79 -6.88
N ARG A 34 3.23 -4.82 -6.16
CA ARG A 34 1.84 -5.30 -6.24
C ARG A 34 0.84 -4.21 -5.86
N ILE A 35 1.11 -3.49 -4.77
CA ILE A 35 0.28 -2.40 -4.27
C ILE A 35 0.29 -1.24 -5.26
N CYS A 36 1.46 -0.80 -5.72
CA CYS A 36 1.58 0.36 -6.61
C CYS A 36 0.99 0.12 -8.00
N HIS A 37 1.15 -1.06 -8.59
CA HIS A 37 0.77 -1.32 -9.98
C HIS A 37 -0.44 -2.24 -10.15
N GLY A 38 -0.95 -2.84 -9.07
CA GLY A 38 -1.96 -3.89 -9.13
C GLY A 38 -1.37 -5.28 -9.38
N ALA A 39 -2.12 -6.32 -9.00
CA ALA A 39 -1.66 -7.72 -9.04
C ALA A 39 -1.39 -8.25 -10.48
N ASP A 40 -2.18 -7.81 -11.47
CA ASP A 40 -2.06 -8.28 -12.86
C ASP A 40 -0.84 -7.69 -13.60
N LEU A 41 -0.44 -6.47 -13.26
CA LEU A 41 0.73 -5.84 -13.85
C LEU A 41 2.03 -6.22 -13.14
N ALA A 42 1.97 -6.45 -11.82
CA ALA A 42 3.11 -6.92 -11.03
C ALA A 42 3.61 -8.32 -11.43
N SER A 43 2.75 -9.15 -12.01
CA SER A 43 3.10 -10.49 -12.51
C SER A 43 3.81 -10.46 -13.88
N ARG A 44 3.81 -9.32 -14.57
CA ARG A 44 4.47 -9.16 -15.88
C ARG A 44 5.95 -8.86 -15.69
N ASN A 45 6.80 -9.63 -16.37
CA ASN A 45 8.27 -9.58 -16.24
C ASN A 45 8.93 -8.33 -16.89
N MET A 46 8.25 -7.18 -16.89
CA MET A 46 8.77 -5.93 -17.44
C MET A 46 9.63 -5.19 -16.39
N VAL A 47 10.73 -4.57 -16.84
CA VAL A 47 11.71 -3.89 -15.97
C VAL A 47 11.08 -2.78 -15.10
N ILE A 48 10.01 -2.14 -15.59
CA ILE A 48 9.27 -1.09 -14.87
C ILE A 48 8.52 -1.59 -13.63
N PHE A 49 8.23 -2.89 -13.53
CA PHE A 49 7.56 -3.51 -12.38
C PHE A 49 8.56 -4.12 -11.39
N LYS A 50 9.85 -3.83 -11.52
CA LYS A 50 10.86 -4.23 -10.53
C LYS A 50 10.83 -3.29 -9.34
N TYR A 51 10.99 -3.85 -8.13
CA TYR A 51 11.02 -3.12 -6.86
C TYR A 51 11.78 -1.78 -6.90
N LYS A 52 13.01 -1.76 -7.45
CA LYS A 52 13.82 -0.52 -7.53
C LYS A 52 13.17 0.57 -8.39
N ALA A 53 12.54 0.19 -9.50
CA ALA A 53 11.84 1.13 -10.38
C ALA A 53 10.56 1.65 -9.73
N THR A 54 9.78 0.76 -9.09
CA THR A 54 8.60 1.11 -8.30
C THR A 54 8.95 2.09 -7.18
N LEU A 55 10.00 1.78 -6.41
CA LEU A 55 10.45 2.62 -5.30
C LEU A 55 10.86 4.02 -5.78
N LYS A 56 11.58 4.10 -6.91
CA LYS A 56 11.93 5.38 -7.52
C LYS A 56 10.66 6.16 -7.92
N SER A 57 9.72 5.52 -8.61
CA SER A 57 8.47 6.17 -9.01
C SER A 57 7.65 6.65 -7.81
N PHE A 58 7.59 5.83 -6.74
CA PHE A 58 6.95 6.23 -5.49
C PHE A 58 7.64 7.45 -4.89
N TRP A 59 8.97 7.43 -4.79
CA TRP A 59 9.75 8.54 -4.23
C TRP A 59 9.58 9.84 -5.02
N ASP A 60 9.58 9.77 -6.34
CA ASP A 60 9.38 10.94 -7.22
C ASP A 60 7.98 11.56 -7.01
N ARG A 61 6.96 10.73 -6.77
CA ARG A 61 5.59 11.17 -6.48
C ARG A 61 5.43 11.69 -5.04
N TYR A 62 6.20 11.15 -4.10
CA TYR A 62 6.10 11.40 -2.66
C TYR A 62 6.91 12.63 -2.19
N SER A 63 8.18 12.73 -2.63
CA SER A 63 9.16 13.68 -2.10
C SER A 63 8.83 15.15 -2.33
N THR A 64 8.04 15.44 -3.36
CA THR A 64 7.65 16.81 -3.75
C THR A 64 6.36 17.30 -3.10
N LYS A 65 5.69 16.46 -2.31
CA LYS A 65 4.39 16.78 -1.69
C LYS A 65 4.57 17.44 -0.32
N ASP A 66 3.56 18.19 0.12
CA ASP A 66 3.52 18.77 1.46
C ASP A 66 3.39 17.68 2.55
N LEU A 67 3.53 18.06 3.82
CA LEU A 67 3.51 17.10 4.93
C LEU A 67 2.18 16.34 5.04
N ASN A 68 1.04 17.03 4.87
CA ASN A 68 -0.28 16.39 5.01
C ASN A 68 -0.50 15.36 3.92
N THR A 69 -0.16 15.71 2.67
CA THR A 69 -0.24 14.79 1.55
C THR A 69 0.70 13.60 1.71
N ARG A 70 1.94 13.81 2.17
CA ARG A 70 2.89 12.73 2.45
C ARG A 70 2.37 11.77 3.53
N THR A 71 1.80 12.30 4.61
CA THR A 71 1.20 11.50 5.67
C THR A 71 0.05 10.64 5.14
N GLY A 72 -0.84 11.22 4.32
CA GLY A 72 -1.95 10.48 3.69
C GLY A 72 -1.44 9.34 2.79
N MET A 73 -0.48 9.63 1.92
CA MET A 73 0.12 8.62 1.02
C MET A 73 0.76 7.46 1.78
N LEU A 74 1.47 7.73 2.89
CA LEU A 74 2.03 6.67 3.71
C LEU A 74 0.94 5.90 4.45
N GLY A 75 -0.07 6.57 4.99
CA GLY A 75 -1.19 5.92 5.67
C GLY A 75 -1.91 4.92 4.77
N GLU A 76 -2.18 5.29 3.52
CA GLU A 76 -2.80 4.43 2.53
C GLU A 76 -1.89 3.25 2.14
N LEU A 77 -0.60 3.48 1.88
CA LEU A 77 0.37 2.42 1.61
C LEU A 77 0.42 1.40 2.76
N LEU A 78 0.42 1.86 4.01
CA LEU A 78 0.43 0.98 5.18
C LEU A 78 -0.88 0.21 5.32
N ALA A 79 -2.02 0.83 5.02
CA ALA A 79 -3.33 0.17 5.03
C ALA A 79 -3.35 -1.03 4.06
N HIS A 80 -2.85 -0.85 2.83
CA HIS A 80 -2.71 -1.96 1.88
C HIS A 80 -1.89 -3.12 2.43
N VAL A 81 -0.72 -2.84 3.03
CA VAL A 81 0.16 -3.89 3.58
C VAL A 81 -0.50 -4.62 4.75
N ILE A 82 -1.15 -3.88 5.63
CA ILE A 82 -1.83 -4.44 6.81
C ILE A 82 -2.98 -5.34 6.36
N ILE A 83 -3.81 -4.88 5.43
CA ILE A 83 -4.93 -5.66 4.91
C ILE A 83 -4.41 -6.97 4.31
N LEU A 84 -3.42 -6.92 3.42
CA LEU A 84 -2.82 -8.12 2.81
C LEU A 84 -2.21 -9.10 3.82
N LYS A 85 -1.77 -8.63 4.99
CA LYS A 85 -1.08 -9.45 6.00
C LYS A 85 -1.94 -9.89 7.19
N LYS A 86 -3.06 -9.21 7.44
CA LYS A 86 -3.92 -9.44 8.62
C LYS A 86 -5.33 -9.88 8.26
N LEU A 87 -5.76 -9.64 7.03
CA LEU A 87 -7.07 -10.02 6.53
C LEU A 87 -6.87 -11.08 5.44
N ASP A 88 -6.58 -12.32 5.86
CA ASP A 88 -6.17 -13.44 5.00
C ASP A 88 -7.19 -13.82 3.89
N ASN A 89 -8.40 -13.26 3.95
CA ASN A 89 -9.48 -13.51 3.00
C ASN A 89 -9.68 -12.37 2.00
N PHE A 90 -8.82 -11.36 1.98
CA PHE A 90 -8.99 -10.19 1.12
C PHE A 90 -7.76 -9.92 0.29
N ASP A 91 -7.98 -9.77 -1.02
CA ASP A 91 -7.01 -9.21 -1.93
C ASP A 91 -7.31 -7.75 -2.21
N VAL A 92 -6.25 -6.96 -2.31
CA VAL A 92 -6.32 -5.58 -2.79
C VAL A 92 -6.34 -5.61 -4.31
N VAL A 93 -7.41 -5.06 -4.90
CA VAL A 93 -7.61 -4.99 -6.35
C VAL A 93 -7.26 -3.61 -6.90
N SER A 94 -7.43 -2.55 -6.11
CA SER A 94 -7.10 -1.18 -6.53
C SER A 94 -5.59 -0.93 -6.53
N PRO A 95 -5.00 -0.44 -7.65
CA PRO A 95 -3.62 0.01 -7.65
C PRO A 95 -3.48 1.34 -6.92
N PHE A 96 -2.48 1.43 -6.04
CA PHE A 96 -2.14 2.64 -5.29
C PHE A 96 -1.63 3.77 -6.20
N PHE A 97 -0.95 3.45 -7.29
CA PHE A 97 -0.76 4.45 -8.33
C PHE A 97 -2.04 4.60 -9.13
N ASN A 98 -2.62 5.79 -9.07
CA ASN A 98 -3.58 6.20 -10.07
C ASN A 98 -2.91 6.09 -11.46
N MET A 99 -3.45 5.20 -12.31
CA MET A 99 -2.93 4.90 -13.64
C MET A 99 -3.37 5.94 -14.67
N GLU A 100 -4.34 6.79 -14.33
CA GLU A 100 -4.96 7.76 -15.24
C GLU A 100 -4.44 9.20 -15.00
N GLU A 101 -4.25 9.63 -13.75
CA GLU A 101 -3.75 10.98 -13.44
C GLU A 101 -2.71 11.00 -12.31
N LYS A 102 -1.71 11.89 -12.41
CA LYS A 102 -0.78 12.20 -11.31
C LYS A 102 -1.44 12.96 -10.14
N HIS A 103 -2.75 13.24 -10.24
CA HIS A 103 -3.54 13.93 -9.21
C HIS A 103 -4.18 12.91 -8.24
N ILE A 104 -3.98 13.16 -6.94
CA ILE A 104 -4.31 12.28 -5.81
C ILE A 104 -5.84 12.21 -5.52
N ARG A 105 -6.71 12.89 -6.28
CA ARG A 105 -8.08 13.22 -5.81
C ARG A 105 -9.25 12.37 -6.33
N LYS A 106 -9.06 11.38 -7.19
CA LYS A 106 -10.19 10.55 -7.66
C LYS A 106 -9.80 9.09 -7.86
N GLY A 107 -10.24 8.26 -6.93
CA GLY A 107 -10.18 6.80 -6.95
C GLY A 107 -10.74 6.28 -5.62
N PHE A 108 -11.36 5.11 -5.60
CA PHE A 108 -11.68 4.45 -4.33
C PHE A 108 -10.36 4.11 -3.62
N ASP A 109 -10.16 4.57 -2.39
CA ASP A 109 -8.89 4.38 -1.67
C ASP A 109 -8.50 2.89 -1.59
N LEU A 110 -9.46 2.01 -1.28
CA LEU A 110 -9.26 0.57 -1.16
C LEU A 110 -10.47 -0.22 -1.64
N VAL A 111 -10.30 -1.01 -2.71
CA VAL A 111 -11.28 -2.01 -3.14
C VAL A 111 -10.76 -3.40 -2.78
N LEU A 112 -11.51 -4.09 -1.94
CA LEU A 112 -11.19 -5.43 -1.45
C LEU A 112 -12.12 -6.45 -2.10
N TYR A 113 -11.56 -7.56 -2.56
CA TYR A 113 -12.33 -8.70 -3.06
C TYR A 113 -12.07 -9.92 -2.17
N ARG A 114 -13.12 -10.73 -1.97
CA ARG A 114 -13.09 -12.01 -1.24
C ARG A 114 -13.50 -13.13 -2.17
#